data_AF-A0ABD1E079-F1
#
_entry.id   AF-A0ABD1E079-F1
#
_cell.length_a   1.000
_cell.length_b   1.000
_cell.length_c   1.000
_cell.angle_alpha   90.00
_cell.angle_beta   90.00
_cell.angle_gamma   90.00
#
_symmetry.space_group_name_H-M   'P 1'
#
loop_
_entity.id
_entity.type
_entity.pdbx_description
1 polymer ?
#
loop_
_entity_poly.entity_id
_entity_poly.type
_entity_poly.pdbx_seq_one_letter_code
_entity_poly.pdbx_strand_id
1 'polypeptide(L)'
;MNEKQDKRCRAPNYSQDEKMRLLNIISQVKDTIENKTTDAVTWHQKEEAWKQVTLKFNASSIVKRSVASIKNFYENQKRSCHKKAAEERHNKI
;
A
#
# COMPACT_ATOMS: atom_id res chain seq x y z
N MET A 1 31.97 -8.89 13.65
CA MET A 1 30.69 -9.36 14.21
C MET A 1 29.78 -9.68 13.03
N ASN A 2 29.50 -10.96 12.77
CA ASN A 2 28.60 -11.37 11.68
C ASN A 2 27.16 -11.33 12.22
N GLU A 3 26.40 -10.31 11.86
CA GLU A 3 24.95 -10.33 12.04
C GLU A 3 24.38 -11.43 11.14
N LYS A 4 23.84 -12.47 11.79
CA LYS A 4 23.07 -13.52 11.15
C LYS A 4 21.88 -12.84 10.46
N GLN A 5 21.87 -12.85 9.12
CA GLN A 5 20.69 -12.46 8.36
C GLN A 5 19.57 -13.42 8.73
N ASP A 6 18.67 -12.96 9.60
CA ASP A 6 17.49 -13.71 10.00
C ASP A 6 16.68 -14.01 8.73
N LYS A 7 16.35 -15.29 8.52
CA LYS A 7 15.59 -15.72 7.34
C LYS A 7 14.28 -14.92 7.36
N ARG A 8 14.03 -14.08 6.35
CA ARG A 8 12.81 -13.25 6.28
C ARG A 8 11.58 -14.15 6.40
N CYS A 9 11.02 -14.25 7.61
CA CYS A 9 9.71 -14.83 7.83
C CYS A 9 8.70 -13.98 7.06
N ARG A 10 7.92 -14.62 6.18
CA ARG A 10 6.84 -13.94 5.47
C ARG A 10 5.86 -13.42 6.51
N ALA A 11 5.61 -12.12 6.49
CA ALA A 11 4.54 -11.55 7.30
C ALA A 11 3.19 -12.19 6.88
N PRO A 12 2.24 -12.35 7.82
CA PRO A 12 0.92 -12.87 7.51
C PRO A 12 0.24 -12.12 6.36
N ASN A 13 -0.71 -12.78 5.69
CA ASN A 13 -1.56 -12.09 4.72
C ASN A 13 -2.39 -11.01 5.42
N TYR A 14 -2.74 -9.94 4.70
CA TYR A 14 -3.68 -8.95 5.20
C TYR A 14 -5.07 -9.60 5.33
N SER A 15 -5.63 -9.57 6.54
CA SER A 15 -7.04 -9.84 6.81
C SER A 15 -7.94 -8.80 6.14
N GLN A 16 -9.23 -9.11 5.99
CA GLN A 16 -10.16 -8.19 5.35
C GLN A 16 -10.25 -6.84 6.08
N ASP A 17 -10.26 -6.86 7.42
CA ASP A 17 -10.31 -5.64 8.24
C ASP A 17 -9.05 -4.79 8.09
N GLU A 18 -7.86 -5.44 8.04
CA GLU A 18 -6.61 -4.74 7.76
C GLU A 18 -6.63 -4.07 6.38
N LYS A 19 -7.16 -4.76 5.35
CA LYS A 19 -7.28 -4.19 4.00
C LYS A 19 -8.18 -2.96 4.00
N MET A 20 -9.37 -3.05 4.60
CA MET A 20 -10.32 -1.95 4.67
C MET A 20 -9.75 -0.75 5.42
N ARG A 21 -9.10 -1.00 6.56
CA ARG A 21 -8.44 0.05 7.34
C ARG A 21 -7.31 0.70 6.54
N LEU A 22 -6.46 -0.09 5.89
CA LEU A 22 -5.34 0.43 5.12
C LEU A 22 -5.82 1.28 3.94
N LEU A 23 -6.87 0.86 3.24
CA LEU A 23 -7.50 1.66 2.18
C LEU A 23 -8.10 2.96 2.72
N ASN A 24 -8.73 2.94 3.90
CA ASN A 24 -9.25 4.15 4.54
C ASN A 24 -8.15 5.13 4.97
N ILE A 25 -6.96 4.64 5.35
CA ILE A 25 -5.83 5.51 5.66
C ILE A 25 -5.26 6.10 4.36
N ILE A 26 -5.12 5.28 3.31
CA ILE A 26 -4.59 5.73 2.01
C ILE A 26 -5.52 6.75 1.35
N SER A 27 -6.85 6.59 1.48
CA SER A 27 -7.81 7.54 0.88
C SER A 27 -7.62 8.97 1.38
N GLN A 28 -7.14 9.16 2.61
CA GLN A 28 -6.85 10.48 3.20
C GLN A 28 -5.67 11.21 2.54
N VAL A 29 -4.77 10.48 1.85
CA VAL A 29 -3.57 11.02 1.20
C VAL A 29 -3.52 10.67 -0.29
N LYS A 30 -4.67 10.24 -0.84
CA LYS A 30 -4.78 9.74 -2.22
C LYS A 30 -4.32 10.77 -3.24
N ASP A 31 -4.70 12.02 -3.07
CA ASP A 31 -4.39 13.08 -4.03
C ASP A 31 -2.87 13.29 -4.18
N THR A 32 -2.12 13.17 -3.07
CA THR A 32 -0.66 13.24 -3.10
C THR A 32 -0.05 12.00 -3.76
N ILE A 33 -0.56 10.81 -3.43
CA ILE A 33 -0.03 9.53 -3.91
C ILE A 33 -0.28 9.33 -5.42
N GLU A 34 -1.46 9.72 -5.90
CA GLU A 34 -1.88 9.58 -7.30
C GLU A 34 -1.46 10.77 -8.19
N ASN A 35 -0.83 11.81 -7.61
CA ASN A 35 -0.32 12.94 -8.37
C ASN A 35 0.63 12.45 -9.49
N LYS A 36 0.44 12.94 -10.72
CA LYS A 36 1.25 12.54 -11.89
C LYS A 36 2.55 13.33 -12.03
N THR A 37 2.74 14.40 -11.26
CA THR A 37 3.93 15.24 -11.31
C THR A 37 5.18 14.47 -10.85
N THR A 38 6.28 14.69 -11.57
CA THR A 38 7.56 13.98 -11.42
C THR A 38 8.71 14.85 -10.92
N ASP A 39 8.42 16.05 -10.40
CA ASP A 39 9.45 16.89 -9.77
C ASP A 39 9.92 16.34 -8.42
N ALA A 40 11.10 16.79 -7.98
CA ALA A 40 11.73 16.32 -6.74
C ALA A 40 10.87 16.62 -5.51
N VAL A 41 10.16 17.75 -5.49
CA VAL A 41 9.30 18.18 -4.38
C VAL A 41 8.13 17.21 -4.23
N THR A 42 7.43 16.91 -5.32
CA THR A 42 6.32 15.96 -5.38
C THR A 42 6.79 14.55 -5.03
N TRP A 43 8.01 14.17 -5.45
CA TRP A 43 8.59 12.88 -5.07
C TRP A 43 8.77 12.76 -3.56
N HIS A 44 9.35 13.77 -2.91
CA HIS A 44 9.50 13.81 -1.46
C HIS A 44 8.14 13.84 -0.73
N GLN A 45 7.16 14.59 -1.24
CA GLN A 45 5.81 14.62 -0.69
C GLN A 45 5.13 13.24 -0.75
N LYS A 46 5.26 12.53 -1.87
CA LYS A 46 4.77 11.14 -2.00
C LYS A 46 5.47 10.22 -1.02
N GLU A 47 6.79 10.30 -0.92
CA GLU A 47 7.56 9.48 0.02
C GLU A 47 7.10 9.70 1.46
N GLU A 48 6.90 10.95 1.85
CA GLU A 48 6.42 11.32 3.18
C GLU A 48 4.98 10.85 3.40
N ALA A 49 4.08 11.02 2.43
CA ALA A 49 2.72 10.50 2.50
C ALA A 49 2.72 8.98 2.77
N TRP A 50 3.58 8.23 2.09
CA TRP A 50 3.72 6.79 2.34
C TRP A 50 4.29 6.45 3.72
N LYS A 51 5.26 7.22 4.23
CA LYS A 51 5.77 7.08 5.60
C LYS A 51 4.65 7.33 6.62
N GLN A 52 3.86 8.37 6.43
CA GLN A 52 2.72 8.71 7.29
C GLN A 52 1.64 7.63 7.29
N VAL A 53 1.28 7.08 6.13
CA VAL A 53 0.36 5.93 6.03
C VAL A 53 0.92 4.74 6.81
N THR A 54 2.20 4.46 6.64
CA THR A 54 2.87 3.34 7.33
C THR A 54 2.85 3.52 8.83
N LEU A 55 3.15 4.72 9.32
CA LEU A 55 3.11 5.06 10.73
C LEU A 55 1.70 4.89 11.29
N LYS A 56 0.67 5.47 10.65
CA LYS A 56 -0.73 5.37 11.08
C LYS A 56 -1.23 3.92 11.12
N PHE A 57 -0.92 3.13 10.09
CA PHE A 57 -1.30 1.73 10.04
C PHE A 57 -0.59 0.94 11.15
N ASN A 58 0.73 1.09 11.27
CA ASN A 58 1.52 0.38 12.26
C ASN A 58 1.18 0.78 13.71
N ALA A 59 0.75 2.02 13.96
CA ALA A 59 0.34 2.46 15.29
C ALA A 59 -0.88 1.69 15.82
N SER A 60 -1.76 1.23 14.94
CA SER A 60 -2.97 0.48 15.29
C SER A 60 -2.94 -1.00 14.89
N SER A 61 -1.82 -1.48 14.35
CA SER A 61 -1.65 -2.87 13.89
C SER A 61 -0.70 -3.65 14.80
N ILE A 62 -1.06 -4.91 15.05
CA ILE A 62 -0.21 -5.88 15.76
C ILE A 62 1.00 -6.22 14.86
N VAL A 63 0.76 -6.47 13.58
CA VAL A 63 1.81 -6.79 12.60
C VAL A 63 2.30 -5.50 11.96
N LYS A 64 3.58 -5.19 12.15
CA LYS A 64 4.22 -4.02 11.54
C LYS A 64 4.55 -4.31 10.06
N ARG A 65 4.25 -3.35 9.20
CA ARG A 65 4.50 -3.41 7.75
C ARG A 65 5.53 -2.36 7.37
N SER A 66 6.37 -2.69 6.39
CA SER A 66 7.26 -1.71 5.77
C SER A 66 6.49 -0.86 4.77
N VAL A 67 7.02 0.33 4.47
CA VAL A 67 6.51 1.22 3.42
C VAL A 67 6.36 0.48 2.09
N ALA A 68 7.34 -0.36 1.74
CA ALA A 68 7.30 -1.17 0.52
C ALA A 68 6.13 -2.16 0.51
N SER A 69 5.81 -2.79 1.64
CA SER A 69 4.66 -3.71 1.74
C SER A 69 3.34 -2.98 1.52
N ILE A 70 3.19 -1.78 2.07
CA ILE A 70 1.98 -0.95 1.94
C ILE A 70 1.82 -0.44 0.50
N LYS A 71 2.90 0.04 -0.11
CA LYS A 71 2.90 0.43 -1.54
C LYS A 71 2.47 -0.75 -2.42
N ASN A 72 3.07 -1.92 -2.21
CA ASN A 72 2.73 -3.12 -2.97
C ASN A 72 1.27 -3.55 -2.76
N PHE A 73 0.76 -3.46 -1.53
CA PHE A 73 -0.65 -3.72 -1.25
C PHE A 73 -1.57 -2.84 -2.10
N TYR A 74 -1.32 -1.53 -2.11
CA TYR A 74 -2.13 -0.58 -2.86
C TYR A 74 -2.04 -0.77 -4.37
N GLU A 75 -0.85 -1.00 -4.91
CA GLU A 75 -0.68 -1.30 -6.34
C GLU A 75 -1.40 -2.60 -6.75
N ASN A 76 -1.32 -3.63 -5.92
CA ASN A 76 -2.06 -4.88 -6.14
C ASN A 76 -3.57 -4.64 -6.10
N GLN A 77 -4.05 -3.78 -5.20
CA GLN A 77 -5.46 -3.45 -5.10
C GLN A 77 -5.95 -2.73 -6.37
N LYS A 78 -5.21 -1.75 -6.89
CA LYS A 78 -5.53 -1.08 -8.17
C LYS A 78 -5.60 -2.08 -9.33
N ARG A 79 -4.59 -2.96 -9.45
CA ARG A 79 -4.58 -4.00 -10.49
C ARG A 79 -5.79 -4.92 -10.38
N SER A 80 -6.15 -5.34 -9.17
CA SER A 80 -7.34 -6.17 -8.94
C SER A 80 -8.62 -5.46 -9.37
N CYS A 81 -8.77 -4.17 -9.05
CA CYS A 81 -9.92 -3.37 -9.48
C CYS A 81 -10.00 -3.25 -11.02
N HIS A 82 -8.88 -2.96 -11.69
CA HIS A 82 -8.85 -2.89 -13.15
C HIS A 82 -9.19 -4.22 -13.81
N LYS A 83 -8.67 -5.33 -13.26
CA LYS A 83 -8.96 -6.69 -13.75
C LYS A 83 -10.45 -7.00 -13.66
N LYS A 84 -11.07 -6.77 -12.50
CA LYS A 84 -12.51 -6.97 -12.31
C LYS A 84 -13.34 -6.14 -13.28
N ALA A 85 -13.01 -4.86 -13.45
CA ALA A 85 -13.70 -4.00 -14.39
C ALA A 85 -13.57 -4.47 -15.85
N ALA A 86 -12.43 -5.07 -16.23
CA ALA A 86 -12.23 -5.65 -17.55
C ALA A 86 -13.05 -6.94 -17.74
N GLU A 87 -13.06 -7.82 -16.73
CA GLU A 87 -13.87 -9.05 -16.73
C GLU A 87 -15.37 -8.74 -16.81
N GLU A 88 -15.85 -7.75 -16.05
CA GLU A 88 -17.24 -7.29 -16.11
C GLU A 88 -17.64 -6.74 -17.48
N ARG A 89 -16.70 -6.13 -18.22
CA ARG A 89 -16.97 -5.69 -19.60
C ARG A 89 -17.01 -6.87 -20.57
N HIS A 90 -16.11 -7.85 -20.40
CA HIS A 90 -16.08 -9.04 -21.24
C HIS A 90 -17.34 -9.90 -21.07
N ASN A 91 -17.80 -10.10 -19.83
CA ASN A 91 -18.95 -10.95 -19.52
C ASN A 91 -20.31 -10.30 -19.88
N LYS A 92 -20.32 -9.04 -20.32
CA LYS A 92 -21.53 -8.32 -20.79
C LYS A 92 -21.69 -8.37 -22.32
N ILE A 93 -20.76 -9.01 -23.03
CA ILE A 93 -20.76 -9.26 -24.48
C ILE A 93 -21.14 -10.72 -24.70
#